data_AF-A0A7C2XNF0-F1
#
_entry.id   AF-A0A7C2XNF0-F1
#
_cell.length_a   1.000
_cell.length_b   1.000
_cell.length_c   1.000
_cell.angle_alpha   90.00
_cell.angle_beta   90.00
_cell.angle_gamma   90.00
#
_symmetry.space_group_name_H-M   'P 1'
#
loop_
_entity.id
_entity.type
_entity.pdbx_description
1 polymer ?
#
loop_
_entity_poly.entity_id
_entity_poly.type
_entity_poly.pdbx_seq_one_letter_code
_entity_poly.pdbx_strand_id
1 'polypeptide(L)'
;MQTHELYTIETLLASANPQEVQKGLELVKNEISRVGTDEARPLFEMVSTLFYIDPLDRPDLVPILEEAISLVVGFGKWVIPVLLQKLDAGDLKAQMASAQALGRIGADAIAPLMAEYQSSSDPARRTFILYALSKIKSPKIVQAASLALEAAQSSDRELRDTATRALGKFAESIPPSHLPEAVRRSFRETLQKNLAAENPAIRAKAVRSLGKLAQYGHLTGEERAKLKVTFTRLLGNDDQFEWDRAYVVRKEAEEALKHV
;
A
#
# COMPACT_ATOMS: atom_id res chain seq x y z
N MET A 1 -23.49 11.27 23.20
CA MET A 1 -24.30 11.09 21.96
C MET A 1 -25.67 10.51 22.31
N GLN A 2 -26.77 10.99 21.71
CA GLN A 2 -28.11 10.49 22.03
C GLN A 2 -28.38 9.15 21.32
N THR A 3 -29.02 8.19 21.99
CA THR A 3 -29.31 6.85 21.45
C THR A 3 -30.10 6.89 20.14
N HIS A 4 -30.96 7.89 19.96
CA HIS A 4 -31.74 8.09 18.75
C HIS A 4 -30.89 8.48 17.53
N GLU A 5 -29.85 9.32 17.71
CA GLU A 5 -28.94 9.73 16.64
C GLU A 5 -28.14 8.52 16.13
N LEU A 6 -27.62 7.70 17.05
CA LEU A 6 -26.92 6.45 16.73
C LEU A 6 -27.80 5.49 15.94
N TYR A 7 -29.03 5.27 16.39
CA TYR A 7 -29.96 4.39 15.70
C TYR A 7 -30.29 4.87 14.28
N THR A 8 -30.40 6.19 14.10
CA THR A 8 -30.65 6.78 12.77
C THR A 8 -29.46 6.55 11.84
N ILE A 9 -28.24 6.77 12.34
CA ILE A 9 -26.99 6.52 11.59
C ILE A 9 -26.89 5.04 11.21
N GLU A 10 -27.10 4.14 12.16
CA GLU A 10 -27.05 2.70 11.95
C GLU A 10 -28.03 2.27 10.85
N THR A 11 -29.27 2.75 10.92
CA THR A 11 -30.31 2.45 9.92
C THR A 11 -29.91 2.92 8.52
N LEU A 12 -29.34 4.12 8.41
CA LEU A 12 -28.91 4.68 7.13
C LEU A 12 -27.71 3.94 6.54
N LEU A 13 -26.72 3.59 7.36
CA LEU A 13 -25.52 2.87 6.92
C LEU A 13 -25.81 1.41 6.53
N ALA A 14 -26.84 0.80 7.10
CA ALA A 14 -27.30 -0.54 6.74
C ALA A 14 -28.14 -0.58 5.45
N SER A 15 -28.47 0.58 4.86
CA SER A 15 -29.34 0.64 3.70
C SER A 15 -28.70 0.05 2.44
N ALA A 16 -29.52 -0.57 1.60
CA ALA A 16 -29.12 -0.93 0.24
C ALA A 16 -29.05 0.29 -0.69
N ASN A 17 -29.66 1.42 -0.33
CA ASN A 17 -29.72 2.63 -1.14
C ASN A 17 -28.44 3.50 -0.93
N PRO A 18 -27.63 3.74 -1.98
CA PRO A 18 -26.41 4.55 -1.87
C PRO A 18 -26.63 5.95 -1.28
N GLN A 19 -27.73 6.62 -1.65
CA GLN A 19 -28.04 7.96 -1.16
C GLN A 19 -28.32 7.96 0.36
N GLU A 20 -28.91 6.87 0.87
CA GLU A 20 -29.14 6.72 2.32
C GLU A 20 -27.85 6.44 3.07
N VAL A 21 -26.97 5.57 2.53
CA VAL A 21 -25.66 5.32 3.13
C VAL A 21 -24.81 6.59 3.15
N GLN A 22 -24.82 7.37 2.06
CA GLN A 22 -24.15 8.67 1.98
C GLN A 22 -24.67 9.64 3.05
N LYS A 23 -25.99 9.75 3.20
CA LYS A 23 -26.60 10.55 4.26
C LYS A 23 -26.17 10.07 5.66
N GLY A 24 -26.04 8.75 5.85
CA GLY A 24 -25.49 8.17 7.08
C GLY A 24 -24.06 8.63 7.36
N LEU A 25 -23.17 8.61 6.36
CA LEU A 25 -21.79 9.11 6.49
C LEU A 25 -21.74 10.61 6.79
N GLU A 26 -22.61 11.42 6.18
CA GLU A 26 -22.73 12.85 6.49
C GLU A 26 -23.14 13.10 7.95
N LEU A 27 -24.10 12.33 8.47
CA LEU A 27 -24.48 12.42 9.88
C LEU A 27 -23.33 12.01 10.81
N VAL A 28 -22.60 10.95 10.49
CA VAL A 28 -21.40 10.57 11.26
C VAL A 28 -20.39 11.71 11.30
N LYS A 29 -20.11 12.34 10.16
CA LYS A 29 -19.17 13.46 10.07
C LYS A 29 -19.60 14.65 10.95
N ASN A 30 -20.89 14.96 10.96
CA ASN A 30 -21.46 16.01 11.81
C ASN A 30 -21.33 15.65 13.29
N GLU A 31 -21.58 14.40 13.65
CA GLU A 31 -21.47 13.91 15.02
C GLU A 31 -20.02 13.93 15.53
N ILE A 32 -19.05 13.47 14.74
CA ILE A 32 -17.62 13.55 15.10
C ILE A 32 -17.23 15.00 15.39
N SER A 33 -17.73 15.96 14.59
CA SER A 33 -17.47 17.39 14.78
C SER A 33 -18.07 17.94 16.08
N ARG A 34 -19.13 17.31 16.61
CA ARG A 34 -19.83 17.70 17.83
C ARG A 34 -19.22 17.10 19.10
N VAL A 35 -18.98 15.78 19.10
CA VAL A 35 -18.55 15.05 20.32
C VAL A 35 -17.03 14.87 20.41
N GLY A 36 -16.31 15.16 19.33
CA GLY A 36 -14.87 14.92 19.24
C GLY A 36 -14.54 13.46 18.92
N THR A 37 -13.29 13.21 18.54
CA THR A 37 -12.86 11.89 18.03
C THR A 37 -12.83 10.80 19.11
N ASP A 38 -12.68 11.17 20.37
CA ASP A 38 -12.42 10.22 21.46
C ASP A 38 -13.69 9.49 21.94
N GLU A 39 -14.85 10.12 21.82
CA GLU A 39 -16.17 9.50 22.12
C GLU A 39 -16.78 8.79 20.90
N ALA A 40 -16.13 8.88 19.74
CA ALA A 40 -16.70 8.46 18.47
C ALA A 40 -16.44 6.98 18.14
N ARG A 41 -16.02 6.16 19.11
CA ARG A 41 -15.79 4.72 18.91
C ARG A 41 -16.97 3.97 18.29
N PRO A 42 -18.23 4.15 18.76
CA PRO A 42 -19.38 3.50 18.13
C PRO A 42 -19.56 3.93 16.66
N LEU A 43 -19.31 5.20 16.34
CA LEU A 43 -19.40 5.71 14.98
C LEU A 43 -18.32 5.10 14.08
N PHE A 44 -17.09 4.97 14.59
CA PHE A 44 -16.01 4.29 13.87
C PHE A 44 -16.38 2.84 13.58
N GLU A 45 -16.90 2.12 14.59
CA GLU A 45 -17.30 0.72 14.43
C GLU A 45 -18.33 0.57 13.30
N MET A 46 -19.37 1.43 13.29
CA MET A 46 -20.38 1.47 12.24
C MET A 46 -19.78 1.77 10.85
N VAL A 47 -19.00 2.84 10.70
CA VAL A 47 -18.40 3.23 9.41
C VAL A 47 -17.46 2.13 8.89
N SER A 48 -16.69 1.50 9.79
CA SER A 48 -15.72 0.47 9.44
C SER A 48 -16.36 -0.84 8.92
N THR A 49 -17.68 -1.01 9.06
CA THR A 49 -18.41 -2.14 8.45
C THR A 49 -18.55 -1.99 6.93
N LEU A 50 -18.51 -0.75 6.42
CA LEU A 50 -18.56 -0.49 4.98
C LEU A 50 -17.34 -1.03 4.23
N PHE A 51 -16.25 -1.34 4.93
CA PHE A 51 -15.06 -1.96 4.35
C PHE A 51 -15.30 -3.37 3.80
N TYR A 52 -16.40 -4.02 4.20
CA TYR A 52 -16.81 -5.34 3.71
C TYR A 52 -17.70 -5.26 2.46
N ILE A 53 -18.03 -4.06 1.97
CA ILE A 53 -18.75 -3.89 0.69
C ILE A 53 -17.87 -4.41 -0.43
N ASP A 54 -18.39 -5.33 -1.24
CA ASP A 54 -17.73 -5.78 -2.45
C ASP A 54 -17.93 -4.78 -3.59
N PRO A 55 -16.87 -4.13 -4.10
CA PRO A 55 -17.00 -3.26 -5.26
C PRO A 55 -17.49 -3.96 -6.53
N LEU A 56 -17.34 -5.28 -6.64
CA LEU A 56 -17.79 -6.05 -7.79
C LEU A 56 -19.30 -6.30 -7.74
N ASP A 57 -19.84 -6.59 -6.56
CA ASP A 57 -21.29 -6.76 -6.37
C ASP A 57 -22.02 -5.43 -6.29
N ARG A 58 -21.36 -4.40 -5.74
CA ARG A 58 -21.90 -3.06 -5.50
C ARG A 58 -20.98 -1.96 -6.06
N PRO A 59 -20.80 -1.88 -7.38
CA PRO A 59 -19.96 -0.85 -8.00
C PRO A 59 -20.49 0.57 -7.75
N ASP A 60 -21.80 0.71 -7.51
CA ASP A 60 -22.47 1.94 -7.13
C ASP A 60 -22.04 2.47 -5.75
N LEU A 61 -21.53 1.60 -4.87
CA LEU A 61 -21.04 1.97 -3.53
C LEU A 61 -19.54 2.28 -3.47
N VAL A 62 -18.81 2.22 -4.59
CA VAL A 62 -17.37 2.55 -4.61
C VAL A 62 -17.07 3.97 -4.10
N PRO A 63 -17.82 5.03 -4.48
CA PRO A 63 -17.60 6.36 -3.93
C PRO A 63 -17.82 6.42 -2.41
N ILE A 64 -18.80 5.67 -1.91
CA ILE A 64 -19.13 5.57 -0.48
C ILE A 64 -18.02 4.86 0.29
N LEU A 65 -17.42 3.81 -0.27
CA LEU A 65 -16.26 3.15 0.32
C LEU A 65 -15.07 4.13 0.47
N GLU A 66 -14.82 4.94 -0.56
CA GLU A 66 -13.76 5.96 -0.51
C GLU A 66 -14.03 7.06 0.53
N GLU A 67 -15.30 7.45 0.68
CA GLU A 67 -15.73 8.38 1.72
C GLU A 67 -15.59 7.76 3.12
N ALA A 68 -16.02 6.50 3.30
CA ALA A 68 -15.88 5.76 4.55
C ALA A 68 -14.40 5.64 4.98
N ILE A 69 -13.50 5.33 4.05
CA ILE A 69 -12.05 5.29 4.32
C ILE A 69 -11.56 6.67 4.77
N SER A 70 -12.00 7.74 4.11
CA SER A 70 -11.61 9.11 4.45
C SER A 70 -12.13 9.53 5.83
N LEU A 71 -13.36 9.10 6.17
CA LEU A 71 -13.96 9.34 7.47
C LEU A 71 -13.24 8.57 8.57
N VAL A 72 -12.89 7.30 8.33
CA VAL A 72 -12.05 6.47 9.21
C VAL A 72 -10.71 7.15 9.53
N VAL A 73 -10.07 7.75 8.53
CA VAL A 73 -8.83 8.53 8.73
C VAL A 73 -9.07 9.75 9.63
N GLY A 74 -10.23 10.39 9.49
CA GLY A 74 -10.65 11.55 10.30
C GLY A 74 -10.85 11.28 11.79
N PHE A 75 -11.03 10.02 12.22
CA PHE A 75 -11.05 9.67 13.64
C PHE A 75 -9.67 9.81 14.31
N GLY A 76 -8.59 9.89 13.52
CA GLY A 76 -7.25 10.12 14.04
C GLY A 76 -6.53 8.85 14.52
N LYS A 77 -5.39 9.02 15.18
CA LYS A 77 -4.44 7.92 15.44
C LYS A 77 -4.95 6.80 16.35
N TRP A 78 -5.99 7.04 17.16
CA TRP A 78 -6.48 6.01 18.09
C TRP A 78 -7.11 4.82 17.38
N VAL A 79 -7.51 4.95 16.10
CA VAL A 79 -8.04 3.82 15.33
C VAL A 79 -6.96 2.84 14.83
N ILE A 80 -5.67 3.21 14.90
CA ILE A 80 -4.58 2.38 14.37
C ILE A 80 -4.60 0.95 14.91
N PRO A 81 -4.70 0.70 16.24
CA PRO A 81 -4.75 -0.67 16.76
C PRO A 81 -5.92 -1.50 16.22
N VAL A 82 -7.08 -0.87 16.00
CA VAL A 82 -8.26 -1.58 15.49
C VAL A 82 -8.10 -1.89 14.00
N LEU A 83 -7.56 -0.95 13.22
CA LEU A 83 -7.27 -1.19 11.80
C LEU A 83 -6.18 -2.25 11.60
N LEU A 84 -5.20 -2.34 12.51
CA LEU A 84 -4.19 -3.40 12.50
C LEU A 84 -4.82 -4.79 12.69
N GLN A 85 -5.75 -4.94 13.64
CA GLN A 85 -6.49 -6.21 13.82
C GLN A 85 -7.31 -6.59 12.59
N LYS A 86 -7.86 -5.59 11.87
CA LYS A 86 -8.60 -5.85 10.62
C LYS A 86 -7.72 -6.31 9.46
N LEU A 87 -6.39 -6.20 9.56
CA LEU A 87 -5.50 -6.81 8.57
C LEU A 87 -5.53 -8.35 8.59
N ASP A 88 -6.16 -8.97 9.60
CA ASP A 88 -6.31 -10.43 9.71
C ASP A 88 -7.77 -10.90 9.55
N ALA A 89 -8.69 -10.02 9.19
CA ALA A 89 -10.13 -10.29 9.27
C ALA A 89 -10.68 -11.33 8.26
N GLY A 90 -9.83 -12.03 7.51
CA GLY A 90 -10.21 -13.07 6.54
C GLY A 90 -10.89 -12.57 5.26
N ASP A 91 -11.34 -11.32 5.25
CA ASP A 91 -11.96 -10.66 4.10
C ASP A 91 -10.96 -9.72 3.39
N LEU A 92 -10.59 -10.07 2.16
CA LEU A 92 -9.51 -9.40 1.41
C LEU A 92 -9.80 -7.92 1.12
N LYS A 93 -11.05 -7.58 0.77
CA LYS A 93 -11.45 -6.19 0.48
C LYS A 93 -11.42 -5.35 1.75
N ALA A 94 -11.86 -5.89 2.89
CA ALA A 94 -11.79 -5.20 4.16
C ALA A 94 -10.34 -5.01 4.64
N GLN A 95 -9.47 -6.00 4.42
CA GLN A 95 -8.03 -5.89 4.67
C GLN A 95 -7.40 -4.79 3.80
N MET A 96 -7.75 -4.73 2.51
CA MET A 96 -7.25 -3.70 1.59
C MET A 96 -7.72 -2.29 1.98
N ALA A 97 -8.99 -2.12 2.35
CA ALA A 97 -9.54 -0.85 2.82
C ALA A 97 -8.87 -0.40 4.13
N SER A 98 -8.66 -1.33 5.07
CA SER A 98 -7.95 -1.06 6.33
C SER A 98 -6.49 -0.64 6.09
N ALA A 99 -5.78 -1.33 5.20
CA ALA A 99 -4.43 -0.96 4.79
C ALA A 99 -4.37 0.42 4.07
N GLN A 100 -5.41 0.75 3.29
CA GLN A 100 -5.54 2.06 2.65
C GLN A 100 -5.77 3.18 3.68
N ALA A 101 -6.63 2.93 4.67
CA ALA A 101 -6.85 3.85 5.80
C ALA A 101 -5.56 4.07 6.59
N LEU A 102 -4.83 3.00 6.97
CA LEU A 102 -3.52 3.10 7.62
C LEU A 102 -2.50 3.90 6.78
N GLY A 103 -2.48 3.67 5.46
CA GLY A 103 -1.66 4.43 4.53
C GLY A 103 -1.96 5.93 4.52
N ARG A 104 -3.24 6.30 4.60
CA ARG A 104 -3.73 7.69 4.64
C ARG A 104 -3.53 8.37 6.00
N ILE A 105 -3.61 7.61 7.10
CA ILE A 105 -3.19 8.08 8.44
C ILE A 105 -1.71 8.49 8.40
N GLY A 106 -0.90 7.78 7.61
CA GLY A 106 0.44 8.23 7.24
C GLY A 106 1.48 7.92 8.30
N ALA A 107 2.32 8.89 8.65
CA ALA A 107 3.53 8.66 9.45
C ALA A 107 3.26 8.03 10.83
N ASP A 108 2.12 8.35 11.45
CA ASP A 108 1.76 7.83 12.77
C ASP A 108 1.51 6.31 12.76
N ALA A 109 1.18 5.73 11.60
CA ALA A 109 0.97 4.29 11.45
C ALA A 109 2.28 3.50 11.31
N ILE A 110 3.43 4.15 11.04
CA ILE A 110 4.70 3.46 10.72
C ILE A 110 5.17 2.59 11.89
N ALA A 111 5.33 3.17 13.08
CA ALA A 111 5.87 2.43 14.22
C ALA A 111 4.95 1.28 14.68
N PRO A 112 3.61 1.46 14.78
CA PRO A 112 2.70 0.35 15.03
C PRO A 112 2.77 -0.78 13.98
N LEU A 113 2.80 -0.43 12.69
CA LEU A 113 2.93 -1.42 11.61
C LEU A 113 4.26 -2.18 11.68
N MET A 114 5.36 -1.49 11.98
CA MET A 114 6.67 -2.13 12.14
C MET A 114 6.70 -3.09 13.33
N ALA A 115 6.10 -2.71 14.46
CA ALA A 115 6.00 -3.57 15.63
C ALA A 115 5.19 -4.84 15.34
N GLU A 116 4.04 -4.70 14.66
CA GLU A 116 3.21 -5.85 14.23
C GLU A 116 3.92 -6.75 13.20
N TYR A 117 4.72 -6.16 12.31
CA TYR A 117 5.53 -6.94 11.36
C TYR A 117 6.54 -7.82 12.09
N GLN A 118 7.21 -7.26 13.10
CA GLN A 118 8.25 -7.93 13.88
C GLN A 118 7.70 -9.00 14.82
N SER A 119 6.49 -8.80 15.37
CA SER A 119 5.83 -9.77 16.25
C SER A 119 5.24 -10.97 15.50
N SER A 120 4.91 -10.81 14.22
CA SER A 120 4.35 -11.88 13.40
C SER A 120 5.43 -12.79 12.81
N SER A 121 5.20 -14.11 12.82
CA SER A 121 5.94 -15.08 12.00
C SER A 121 5.17 -15.54 10.76
N ASP A 122 3.90 -15.14 10.61
CA ASP A 122 3.05 -15.52 9.49
C ASP A 122 3.36 -14.67 8.24
N PRO A 123 3.79 -15.27 7.12
CA PRO A 123 4.05 -14.56 5.87
C PRO A 123 2.83 -13.83 5.31
N ALA A 124 1.61 -14.36 5.49
CA ALA A 124 0.40 -13.73 4.98
C ALA A 124 0.13 -12.41 5.74
N ARG A 125 0.15 -12.45 7.07
CA ARG A 125 0.07 -11.23 7.90
C ARG A 125 1.18 -10.23 7.59
N ARG A 126 2.44 -10.68 7.49
CA ARG A 126 3.58 -9.82 7.10
C ARG A 126 3.37 -9.16 5.74
N THR A 127 2.76 -9.87 4.80
CA THR A 127 2.42 -9.34 3.47
C THR A 127 1.44 -8.19 3.55
N PHE A 128 0.36 -8.30 4.32
CA PHE A 128 -0.61 -7.22 4.48
C PHE A 128 -0.04 -6.01 5.22
N ILE A 129 0.76 -6.23 6.26
CA ILE A 129 1.44 -5.15 6.99
C ILE A 129 2.38 -4.39 6.06
N LEU A 130 3.17 -5.10 5.25
CA LEU A 130 4.06 -4.48 4.27
C LEU A 130 3.30 -3.80 3.13
N TYR A 131 2.16 -4.35 2.73
CA TYR A 131 1.22 -3.70 1.81
C TYR A 131 0.75 -2.36 2.38
N ALA A 132 0.32 -2.30 3.64
CA ALA A 132 -0.11 -1.07 4.31
C ALA A 132 1.03 -0.05 4.43
N LEU A 133 2.23 -0.47 4.85
CA LEU A 133 3.43 0.38 4.85
C LEU A 133 3.70 0.99 3.48
N SER A 134 3.52 0.23 2.38
CA SER A 134 3.71 0.72 1.01
C SER A 134 2.71 1.79 0.56
N LYS A 135 1.61 1.99 1.29
CA LYS A 135 0.62 3.03 1.02
C LYS A 135 0.95 4.36 1.70
N ILE A 136 1.85 4.36 2.69
CA ILE A 136 2.23 5.57 3.42
C ILE A 136 3.00 6.53 2.53
N LYS A 137 2.50 7.76 2.45
CA LYS A 137 3.10 8.89 1.71
C LYS A 137 3.84 9.83 2.65
N SER A 138 4.94 9.35 3.22
CA SER A 138 5.79 10.12 4.12
C SER A 138 7.26 9.74 3.96
N PRO A 139 8.20 10.70 3.98
CA PRO A 139 9.64 10.40 4.01
C PRO A 139 10.07 9.54 5.20
N LYS A 140 9.31 9.58 6.32
CA LYS A 140 9.57 8.76 7.51
C LYS A 140 9.48 7.26 7.25
N ILE A 141 8.88 6.84 6.12
CA ILE A 141 8.80 5.41 5.73
C ILE A 141 10.17 4.76 5.53
N VAL A 142 11.24 5.56 5.41
CA VAL A 142 12.63 5.07 5.44
C VAL A 142 12.94 4.20 6.65
N GLN A 143 12.24 4.39 7.78
CA GLN A 143 12.38 3.55 8.98
C GLN A 143 12.02 2.07 8.73
N ALA A 144 11.11 1.81 7.80
CA ALA A 144 10.68 0.45 7.44
C ALA A 144 11.53 -0.18 6.32
N ALA A 145 12.59 0.50 5.85
CA ALA A 145 13.41 0.06 4.73
C ALA A 145 14.07 -1.32 4.96
N SER A 146 14.56 -1.59 6.18
CA SER A 146 15.19 -2.87 6.53
C SER A 146 14.21 -4.04 6.41
N LEU A 147 12.98 -3.87 6.89
CA LEU A 147 11.92 -4.89 6.80
C LEU A 147 11.60 -5.22 5.34
N ALA A 148 11.45 -4.20 4.49
CA ALA A 148 11.20 -4.40 3.06
C ALA A 148 12.38 -5.06 2.34
N LEU A 149 13.62 -4.74 2.72
CA LEU A 149 14.83 -5.34 2.14
C LEU A 149 15.01 -6.81 2.51
N GLU A 150 14.70 -7.18 3.76
CA GLU A 150 14.68 -8.56 4.23
C GLU A 150 13.58 -9.34 3.50
N ALA A 151 12.35 -8.82 3.51
CA ALA A 151 11.20 -9.47 2.88
C ALA A 151 11.37 -9.66 1.36
N ALA A 152 12.07 -8.76 0.67
CA ALA A 152 12.35 -8.87 -0.77
C ALA A 152 13.33 -10.01 -1.11
N GLN A 153 13.89 -10.68 -0.10
CA GLN A 153 14.71 -11.88 -0.22
C GLN A 153 14.02 -13.12 0.37
N SER A 154 12.76 -13.01 0.80
CA SER A 154 11.99 -14.12 1.36
C SER A 154 11.82 -15.27 0.38
N SER A 155 11.81 -16.51 0.90
CA SER A 155 11.40 -17.70 0.15
C SER A 155 9.88 -17.72 -0.08
N ASP A 156 9.11 -17.06 0.78
CA ASP A 156 7.68 -16.85 0.56
C ASP A 156 7.46 -15.89 -0.62
N ARG A 157 6.78 -16.40 -1.64
CA ARG A 157 6.61 -15.74 -2.92
C ARG A 157 5.79 -14.45 -2.81
N GLU A 158 4.71 -14.45 -2.04
CA GLU A 158 3.80 -13.30 -1.94
C GLU A 158 4.42 -12.17 -1.12
N LEU A 159 5.10 -12.53 -0.03
CA LEU A 159 5.88 -11.58 0.76
C LEU A 159 6.99 -10.96 -0.08
N ARG A 160 7.71 -11.78 -0.86
CA ARG A 160 8.78 -11.29 -1.75
C ARG A 160 8.25 -10.38 -2.86
N ASP A 161 7.14 -10.73 -3.51
CA ASP A 161 6.50 -9.87 -4.53
C ASP A 161 6.09 -8.52 -3.92
N THR A 162 5.41 -8.57 -2.77
CA THR A 162 4.94 -7.38 -2.07
C THR A 162 6.09 -6.49 -1.63
N ALA A 163 7.15 -7.08 -1.07
CA ALA A 163 8.33 -6.35 -0.66
C ALA A 163 9.09 -5.72 -1.83
N THR A 164 9.26 -6.46 -2.93
CA THR A 164 9.87 -5.95 -4.17
C THR A 164 9.12 -4.71 -4.65
N ARG A 165 7.78 -4.74 -4.63
CA ARG A 165 6.93 -3.58 -4.94
C ARG A 165 7.05 -2.47 -3.90
N ALA A 166 7.15 -2.81 -2.62
CA ALA A 166 7.22 -1.86 -1.51
C ALA A 166 8.48 -0.98 -1.61
N LEU A 167 9.63 -1.55 -1.99
CA LEU A 167 10.87 -0.79 -2.21
C LEU A 167 10.69 0.34 -3.23
N GLY A 168 10.04 0.07 -4.36
CA GLY A 168 9.71 1.11 -5.36
C GLY A 168 8.68 2.13 -4.84
N LYS A 169 7.73 1.71 -4.01
CA LYS A 169 6.76 2.61 -3.37
C LYS A 169 7.39 3.50 -2.29
N PHE A 170 8.38 3.00 -1.56
CA PHE A 170 9.16 3.78 -0.61
C PHE A 170 10.02 4.81 -1.34
N ALA A 171 10.67 4.44 -2.45
CA ALA A 171 11.40 5.40 -3.29
C ALA A 171 10.51 6.53 -3.82
N GLU A 172 9.25 6.24 -4.16
CA GLU A 172 8.23 7.25 -4.55
C GLU A 172 7.86 8.19 -3.37
N SER A 173 7.90 7.71 -2.13
CA SER A 173 7.50 8.49 -0.94
C SER A 173 8.68 9.21 -0.25
N ILE A 174 9.93 8.82 -0.53
CA ILE A 174 11.13 9.35 0.11
C ILE A 174 11.86 10.25 -0.90
N PRO A 175 12.05 11.55 -0.62
CA PRO A 175 12.92 12.40 -1.42
C PRO A 175 14.37 11.87 -1.45
N PRO A 176 15.12 11.99 -2.55
CA PRO A 176 16.51 11.51 -2.62
C PRO A 176 17.41 12.00 -1.48
N SER A 177 17.22 13.23 -1.00
CA SER A 177 17.97 13.81 0.13
C SER A 177 17.71 13.13 1.47
N HIS A 178 16.65 12.34 1.59
CA HIS A 178 16.24 11.67 2.83
C HIS A 178 16.47 10.15 2.79
N LEU A 179 16.93 9.59 1.67
CA LEU A 179 17.27 8.18 1.54
C LEU A 179 18.79 8.01 1.70
N PRO A 180 19.28 7.38 2.80
CA PRO A 180 20.72 7.18 2.97
C PRO A 180 21.32 6.39 1.81
N GLU A 181 22.50 6.80 1.35
CA GLU A 181 23.18 6.20 0.19
C GLU A 181 23.33 4.67 0.31
N ALA A 182 23.63 4.17 1.51
CA ALA A 182 23.72 2.74 1.77
C ALA A 182 22.37 2.03 1.56
N VAL A 183 21.26 2.63 2.01
CA VAL A 183 19.91 2.07 1.85
C VAL A 183 19.47 2.14 0.38
N ARG A 184 19.73 3.27 -0.30
CA ARG A 184 19.49 3.45 -1.74
C ARG A 184 20.20 2.39 -2.57
N ARG A 185 21.47 2.11 -2.25
CA ARG A 185 22.27 1.05 -2.88
C ARG A 185 21.64 -0.33 -2.65
N SER A 186 21.28 -0.64 -1.40
CA SER A 186 20.60 -1.91 -1.08
C SER A 186 19.27 -2.06 -1.82
N PHE A 187 18.49 -1.00 -2.00
CA PHE A 187 17.27 -1.03 -2.81
C PHE A 187 17.60 -1.44 -4.25
N ARG A 188 18.56 -0.76 -4.87
CA ARG A 188 18.99 -1.06 -6.25
C ARG A 188 19.47 -2.49 -6.39
N GLU A 189 20.36 -2.94 -5.52
CA GLU A 189 20.98 -4.28 -5.60
C GLU A 189 19.96 -5.40 -5.37
N THR A 190 19.08 -5.25 -4.37
CA THR A 190 18.02 -6.24 -4.11
C THR A 190 17.04 -6.32 -5.28
N LEU A 191 16.63 -5.17 -5.84
CA LEU A 191 15.77 -5.15 -7.02
C LEU A 191 16.45 -5.76 -8.24
N GLN A 192 17.75 -5.50 -8.46
CA GLN A 192 18.54 -6.12 -9.53
C GLN A 192 18.62 -7.64 -9.36
N LYS A 193 18.84 -8.15 -8.14
CA LYS A 193 18.79 -9.60 -7.87
C LYS A 193 17.41 -10.19 -8.19
N ASN A 194 16.33 -9.46 -7.90
CA ASN A 194 14.96 -9.91 -8.17
C ASN A 194 14.60 -9.92 -9.66
N LEU A 195 15.43 -9.34 -10.56
CA LEU A 195 15.32 -9.56 -12.01
C LEU A 195 15.65 -11.00 -12.42
N ALA A 196 16.38 -11.76 -11.59
CA ALA A 196 16.68 -13.17 -11.83
C ALA A 196 15.68 -14.13 -11.15
N ALA A 197 14.59 -13.61 -10.57
CA ALA A 197 13.59 -14.46 -9.92
C ALA A 197 12.94 -15.41 -10.93
N GLU A 198 12.73 -16.68 -10.54
CA GLU A 198 11.97 -17.64 -11.35
C GLU A 198 10.56 -17.12 -11.67
N ASN A 199 9.96 -16.43 -10.71
CA ASN A 199 8.62 -15.88 -10.85
C ASN A 199 8.59 -14.58 -11.70
N PRO A 200 7.84 -14.56 -12.82
CA PRO A 200 7.76 -13.37 -13.68
C PRO A 200 7.06 -12.17 -13.01
N ALA A 201 6.16 -12.39 -12.04
CA ALA A 201 5.54 -11.29 -11.31
C ALA A 201 6.59 -10.54 -10.47
N ILE A 202 7.49 -11.26 -9.79
CA ILE A 202 8.59 -10.66 -9.02
C ILE A 202 9.53 -9.89 -9.95
N ARG A 203 9.91 -10.47 -11.10
CA ARG A 203 10.76 -9.79 -12.09
C ARG A 203 10.10 -8.50 -12.60
N ALA A 204 8.81 -8.53 -12.96
CA ALA A 204 8.06 -7.36 -13.39
C ALA A 204 8.03 -6.26 -12.30
N LYS A 205 7.86 -6.65 -11.03
CA LYS A 205 7.84 -5.72 -9.89
C LYS A 205 9.22 -5.13 -9.64
N ALA A 206 10.28 -5.91 -9.86
CA ALA A 206 11.66 -5.43 -9.79
C ALA A 206 11.93 -4.38 -10.88
N VAL A 207 11.57 -4.65 -12.14
CA VAL A 207 11.68 -3.69 -13.24
C VAL A 207 10.95 -2.39 -12.94
N ARG A 208 9.67 -2.48 -12.57
CA ARG A 208 8.86 -1.31 -12.21
C ARG A 208 9.49 -0.51 -11.06
N SER A 209 9.98 -1.19 -10.03
CA SER A 209 10.55 -0.53 -8.85
C SER A 209 11.89 0.12 -9.16
N LEU A 210 12.73 -0.49 -10.00
CA LEU A 210 13.94 0.13 -10.53
C LEU A 210 13.62 1.38 -11.38
N GLY A 211 12.57 1.30 -12.21
CA GLY A 211 12.04 2.44 -12.93
C GLY A 211 11.62 3.59 -12.01
N LYS A 212 11.01 3.29 -10.86
CA LYS A 212 10.69 4.30 -9.84
C LYS A 212 11.91 4.90 -9.17
N LEU A 213 12.92 4.10 -8.85
CA LEU A 213 14.19 4.64 -8.34
C LEU A 213 14.75 5.66 -9.34
N ALA A 214 14.72 5.35 -10.64
CA ALA A 214 15.12 6.30 -11.67
C ALA A 214 14.20 7.54 -11.68
N GLN A 215 12.90 7.35 -11.84
CA GLN A 215 11.88 8.38 -11.96
C GLN A 215 11.93 9.40 -10.81
N TYR A 216 12.13 8.94 -9.58
CA TYR A 216 12.13 9.77 -8.37
C TYR A 216 13.54 10.24 -7.96
N GLY A 217 14.54 10.15 -8.85
CA GLY A 217 15.85 10.78 -8.66
C GLY A 217 16.80 10.02 -7.73
N HIS A 218 16.57 8.73 -7.51
CA HIS A 218 17.40 7.89 -6.64
C HIS A 218 18.54 7.18 -7.36
N LEU A 219 18.80 7.49 -8.63
CA LEU A 219 19.87 6.87 -9.41
C LEU A 219 20.77 7.92 -10.05
N THR A 220 22.06 7.64 -10.04
CA THR A 220 23.07 8.40 -10.80
C THR A 220 22.91 8.20 -12.31
N GLY A 221 23.53 9.07 -13.12
CA GLY A 221 23.54 8.93 -14.57
C GLY A 221 24.13 7.59 -15.05
N GLU A 222 25.19 7.11 -14.40
CA GLU A 222 25.80 5.81 -14.70
C GLU A 222 24.86 4.65 -14.36
N GLU A 223 24.20 4.69 -13.20
CA GLU A 223 23.24 3.65 -12.79
C GLU A 223 22.02 3.62 -13.73
N ARG A 224 21.54 4.79 -14.18
CA ARG A 224 20.47 4.90 -15.18
C ARG A 224 20.89 4.29 -16.52
N ALA A 225 22.09 4.61 -17.01
CA ALA A 225 22.61 4.04 -18.26
C ALA A 225 22.71 2.50 -18.19
N LYS A 226 23.17 1.95 -17.06
CA LYS A 226 23.21 0.48 -16.83
C LYS A 226 21.81 -0.14 -16.82
N LEU A 227 20.82 0.53 -16.21
CA LEU A 227 19.44 0.07 -16.23
C LEU A 227 18.83 0.13 -17.63
N LYS A 228 19.13 1.17 -18.42
CA LYS A 228 18.70 1.27 -19.80
C LYS A 228 19.16 0.06 -20.62
N VAL A 229 20.45 -0.29 -20.53
CA VAL A 229 20.99 -1.52 -21.16
C VAL A 229 20.25 -2.76 -20.67
N THR A 230 20.04 -2.87 -19.35
CA THR A 230 19.33 -4.01 -18.76
C THR A 230 17.90 -4.14 -19.28
N PHE A 231 17.15 -3.05 -19.37
CA PHE A 231 15.75 -3.06 -19.84
C PHE A 231 15.67 -3.28 -21.35
N THR A 232 16.57 -2.70 -22.15
CA THR A 232 16.68 -2.98 -23.59
C THR A 232 16.91 -4.46 -23.85
N ARG A 233 17.81 -5.10 -23.08
CA ARG A 233 17.99 -6.55 -23.13
C ARG A 233 16.72 -7.29 -22.72
N LEU A 234 16.04 -6.93 -21.64
CA LEU A 234 14.78 -7.61 -21.28
C LEU A 234 13.74 -7.58 -22.41
N LEU A 235 13.75 -6.56 -23.27
CA LEU A 235 12.89 -6.44 -24.44
C LEU A 235 13.36 -7.26 -25.66
N GLY A 236 14.60 -7.73 -25.68
CA GLY A 236 15.22 -8.34 -26.87
C GLY A 236 15.58 -7.33 -27.95
N ASN A 237 15.73 -6.05 -27.57
CA ASN A 237 16.02 -4.94 -28.48
C ASN A 237 17.52 -4.63 -28.53
N ASP A 238 18.37 -5.62 -28.26
CA ASP A 238 19.81 -5.58 -28.43
C ASP A 238 20.27 -6.61 -29.45
N ASP A 239 21.56 -6.56 -29.81
CA ASP A 239 22.15 -7.47 -30.81
C ASP A 239 22.25 -8.93 -30.32
N GLN A 240 21.91 -9.20 -29.05
CA GLN A 240 21.93 -10.53 -28.45
C GLN A 240 20.58 -11.23 -28.65
N PHE A 241 19.51 -10.48 -28.85
CA PHE A 241 18.14 -10.98 -29.01
C PHE A 241 17.69 -11.90 -27.86
N GLU A 242 18.31 -11.77 -26.69
CA GLU A 242 17.85 -12.42 -25.46
C GLU A 242 16.74 -11.57 -24.86
N TRP A 243 15.58 -12.13 -24.51
CA TRP A 243 14.48 -11.38 -23.89
C TRP A 243 13.83 -12.13 -22.74
N ASP A 244 13.13 -11.40 -21.86
CA ASP A 244 12.30 -12.04 -20.85
C ASP A 244 11.07 -12.69 -21.50
N ARG A 245 10.94 -14.01 -21.33
CA ARG A 245 9.84 -14.79 -21.90
C ARG A 245 8.46 -14.31 -21.45
N ALA A 246 8.37 -13.69 -20.27
CA ALA A 246 7.11 -13.18 -19.75
C ALA A 246 6.82 -11.77 -20.30
N TYR A 247 5.74 -11.65 -21.08
CA TYR A 247 5.32 -10.37 -21.64
C TYR A 247 5.09 -9.28 -20.56
N VAL A 248 4.59 -9.66 -19.38
CA VAL A 248 4.41 -8.71 -18.28
C VAL A 248 5.72 -8.03 -17.88
N VAL A 249 6.86 -8.75 -17.90
CA VAL A 249 8.17 -8.17 -17.57
C VAL A 249 8.60 -7.19 -18.67
N ARG A 250 8.41 -7.57 -19.94
CA ARG A 250 8.72 -6.71 -21.10
C ARG A 250 7.88 -5.43 -21.09
N LYS A 251 6.58 -5.54 -20.80
CA LYS A 251 5.69 -4.38 -20.66
C LYS A 251 6.17 -3.42 -19.56
N GLU A 252 6.58 -3.93 -18.40
CA GLU A 252 7.15 -3.06 -17.35
C GLU A 252 8.49 -2.44 -17.79
N ALA A 253 9.31 -3.16 -18.55
CA ALA A 253 10.60 -2.66 -19.04
C ALA A 253 10.43 -1.51 -20.03
N GLU A 254 9.46 -1.62 -20.94
CA GLU A 254 9.09 -0.55 -21.86
C GLU A 254 8.62 0.72 -21.12
N GLU A 255 7.81 0.56 -20.07
CA GLU A 255 7.40 1.71 -19.25
C GLU A 255 8.58 2.31 -18.49
N ALA A 256 9.40 1.47 -17.86
CA ALA A 256 10.54 1.90 -17.05
C ALA A 256 11.64 2.59 -17.88
N LEU A 257 11.77 2.25 -19.18
CA LEU A 257 12.69 2.91 -20.12
C LEU A 257 12.40 4.41 -20.29
N LYS A 258 11.17 4.86 -20.06
CA LYS A 258 10.82 6.29 -20.10
C LYS A 258 11.52 7.09 -18.98
N HIS A 259 12.07 6.39 -17.98
CA HIS A 259 12.65 7.00 -16.79
C HIS A 259 14.17 6.82 -16.66
N VAL A 260 14.83 6.04 -17.53
CA VAL A 260 16.28 5.74 -17.45
C VAL A 260 17.07 6.27 -18.64
#